data_AF-A0A832MWL2-F1
#
_entry.id   AF-A0A832MWL2-F1
#
_cell.length_a   1.000
_cell.length_b   1.000
_cell.length_c   1.000
_cell.angle_alpha   90.00
_cell.angle_beta   90.00
_cell.angle_gamma   90.00
#
_symmetry.space_group_name_H-M   'P 1'
#
loop_
_entity.id
_entity.type
_entity.pdbx_description
1 polymer ?
#
loop_
_entity_poly.entity_id
_entity_poly.type
_entity_poly.pdbx_seq_one_letter_code
_entity_poly.pdbx_strand_id
1 'polypeptide(L)'
;MTTKPPSQVKTFPEDSFEKIAYAIAFEIKTREFNDNNRLGYHIWRYINGTIPTIDEAVRVSGVRLAEGETLQNVIDHVATRLKEKGIDVKREE
;
A
#
# COMPACT_ATOMS: atom_id res chain seq x y z
N MET A 1 -4.05 -2.61 -39.94
CA MET A 1 -3.27 -2.27 -38.73
C MET A 1 -3.19 -3.52 -37.87
N THR A 2 -1.99 -4.04 -37.60
CA THR A 2 -1.79 -5.19 -36.69
C THR A 2 -1.32 -4.66 -35.35
N THR A 3 -2.10 -4.88 -34.30
CA THR A 3 -1.71 -4.53 -32.92
C THR A 3 -0.79 -5.61 -32.36
N LYS A 4 0.19 -5.21 -31.54
CA LYS A 4 1.03 -6.16 -30.80
C LYS A 4 0.15 -6.94 -29.80
N PRO A 5 0.46 -8.23 -29.55
CA PRO A 5 -0.21 -8.96 -28.48
C PRO A 5 0.00 -8.22 -27.14
N PRO A 6 -0.98 -8.33 -26.22
CA PRO A 6 -0.86 -7.70 -24.91
C PRO A 6 0.37 -8.26 -24.18
N SER A 7 1.05 -7.39 -23.42
CA SER A 7 2.16 -7.81 -22.57
C SER A 7 1.68 -8.86 -21.56
N GLN A 8 2.54 -9.83 -21.27
CA GLN A 8 2.25 -10.82 -20.23
C GLN A 8 2.15 -10.14 -18.86
N VAL A 9 1.14 -10.53 -18.09
CA VAL A 9 0.95 -10.04 -16.72
C VAL A 9 2.01 -10.68 -15.83
N LYS A 10 2.84 -9.87 -15.18
CA LYS A 10 3.81 -10.34 -14.19
C LYS A 10 3.11 -10.49 -12.85
N THR A 11 2.89 -11.73 -12.41
CA THR A 11 2.42 -12.04 -11.06
C THR A 11 3.58 -11.99 -10.08
N PHE A 12 3.36 -11.33 -8.94
CA PHE A 12 4.30 -11.38 -7.82
C PHE A 12 4.06 -12.64 -6.98
N PRO A 13 5.10 -13.21 -6.37
CA PRO A 13 4.95 -14.27 -5.37
C PRO A 13 4.01 -13.83 -4.23
N GLU A 14 3.22 -14.77 -3.69
CA GLU A 14 2.22 -14.46 -2.65
C GLU A 14 2.85 -13.92 -1.35
N ASP A 15 4.09 -14.31 -1.09
CA ASP A 15 4.92 -13.94 0.05
C ASP A 15 5.80 -12.70 -0.21
N SER A 16 5.76 -12.15 -1.41
CA SER A 16 6.54 -10.94 -1.74
C SER A 16 6.03 -9.70 -1.00
N PHE A 17 6.95 -8.78 -0.69
CA PHE A 17 6.59 -7.49 -0.08
C PHE A 17 5.67 -6.66 -0.97
N GLU A 18 5.78 -6.77 -2.29
CA GLU A 18 4.84 -6.18 -3.25
C GLU A 18 3.44 -6.71 -2.99
N LYS A 19 3.26 -8.04 -3.00
CA LYS A 19 1.93 -8.64 -2.82
C LYS A 19 1.33 -8.23 -1.48
N ILE A 20 2.12 -8.26 -0.41
CA ILE A 20 1.69 -7.86 0.94
C ILE A 20 1.22 -6.40 0.95
N ALA A 21 2.05 -5.48 0.44
CA ALA A 21 1.74 -4.05 0.45
C ALA A 21 0.46 -3.72 -0.33
N TYR A 22 0.33 -4.25 -1.55
CA TYR A 22 -0.85 -4.00 -2.36
C TYR A 22 -2.09 -4.69 -1.77
N ALA A 23 -1.98 -5.92 -1.25
CA ALA A 23 -3.11 -6.60 -0.60
C ALA A 23 -3.67 -5.78 0.57
N ILE A 24 -2.79 -5.26 1.44
CA ILE A 24 -3.20 -4.39 2.55
C ILE A 24 -3.84 -3.10 2.03
N ALA A 25 -3.25 -2.46 1.01
CA ALA A 25 -3.80 -1.24 0.45
C ALA A 25 -5.20 -1.42 -0.15
N PHE A 26 -5.50 -2.58 -0.75
CA PHE A 26 -6.81 -2.89 -1.33
C PHE A 26 -7.91 -3.17 -0.30
N GLU A 27 -7.58 -3.32 0.98
CA GLU A 27 -8.57 -3.41 2.06
C GLU A 27 -9.13 -2.02 2.43
N ILE A 28 -8.42 -0.94 2.08
CA ILE A 28 -8.81 0.43 2.42
C ILE A 28 -9.83 0.97 1.41
N LYS A 29 -10.91 1.55 1.90
CA LYS A 29 -11.90 2.24 1.07
C LYS A 29 -11.33 3.58 0.62
N THR A 30 -10.94 3.65 -0.64
CA THR A 30 -10.45 4.88 -1.28
C THR A 30 -11.46 5.38 -2.31
N ARG A 31 -11.27 6.63 -2.76
CA ARG A 31 -12.17 7.27 -3.73
C ARG A 31 -12.07 6.64 -5.11
N GLU A 32 -10.86 6.29 -5.53
CA GLU A 32 -10.59 5.67 -6.82
C GLU A 32 -9.64 4.48 -6.65
N PHE A 33 -9.78 3.46 -7.49
CA PHE A 33 -8.88 2.29 -7.49
C PHE A 33 -7.39 2.67 -7.55
N ASN A 34 -7.06 3.76 -8.25
CA ASN A 34 -5.69 4.23 -8.35
C ASN A 34 -5.13 4.79 -7.02
N ASP A 35 -5.99 5.24 -6.10
CA ASP A 35 -5.56 5.67 -4.77
C ASP A 35 -5.08 4.46 -3.94
N ASN A 36 -5.70 3.27 -4.10
CA ASN A 36 -5.16 2.03 -3.51
C ASN A 36 -3.78 1.69 -4.07
N ASN A 37 -3.57 1.84 -5.39
CA ASN A 37 -2.26 1.60 -6.01
C ASN A 37 -1.19 2.54 -5.46
N ARG A 38 -1.52 3.82 -5.33
CA ARG A 38 -0.63 4.83 -4.74
C ARG A 38 -0.27 4.48 -3.30
N LEU A 39 -1.27 4.08 -2.51
CA LEU A 39 -1.05 3.66 -1.13
C LEU A 39 -0.16 2.40 -1.07
N GLY A 40 -0.47 1.36 -1.84
CA GLY A 40 0.30 0.12 -1.91
C GLY A 40 1.76 0.34 -2.30
N TYR A 41 2.02 1.21 -3.27
CA TYR A 41 3.38 1.59 -3.65
C TYR A 41 4.16 2.24 -2.49
N HIS A 42 3.53 3.14 -1.73
CA HIS A 42 4.21 3.80 -0.60
C HIS A 42 4.39 2.87 0.59
N ILE A 43 3.45 1.96 0.85
CA ILE A 43 3.61 0.89 1.84
C ILE A 43 4.79 -0.01 1.44
N TRP A 44 4.90 -0.40 0.17
CA TRP A 44 6.04 -1.19 -0.31
C TRP A 44 7.37 -0.45 -0.14
N ARG A 45 7.40 0.86 -0.42
CA ARG A 45 8.59 1.70 -0.16
C ARG A 45 8.96 1.75 1.32
N TYR A 46 7.97 1.72 2.22
CA TYR A 46 8.20 1.61 3.65
C TYR A 46 8.81 0.25 4.01
N ILE A 47 8.20 -0.86 3.54
CA ILE A 47 8.70 -2.23 3.82
C ILE A 47 10.15 -2.39 3.34
N ASN A 48 10.50 -1.81 2.20
CA ASN A 48 11.86 -1.82 1.65
C ASN A 48 12.82 -0.81 2.28
N GLY A 49 12.41 -0.10 3.33
CA GLY A 49 13.26 0.87 4.05
C GLY A 49 13.57 2.15 3.27
N THR A 50 12.86 2.43 2.18
CA THR A 50 13.01 3.70 1.44
C THR A 50 12.26 4.85 2.12
N ILE A 51 11.15 4.55 2.80
CA ILE A 51 10.43 5.49 3.66
C ILE A 51 10.59 5.01 5.10
N PRO A 52 11.01 5.87 6.05
CA PRO A 52 11.41 5.45 7.39
C PRO A 52 10.24 5.07 8.31
N THR A 53 9.07 5.68 8.15
CA THR A 53 7.90 5.48 9.02
C THR A 53 6.64 5.19 8.22
N ILE A 54 5.68 4.50 8.85
CA ILE A 54 4.39 4.23 8.19
C ILE A 54 3.53 5.48 8.08
N ASP A 55 3.62 6.40 9.06
CA ASP A 55 2.91 7.69 9.03
C ASP A 55 3.36 8.52 7.83
N GLU A 56 4.67 8.60 7.58
CA GLU A 56 5.21 9.27 6.40
C GLU A 56 4.70 8.59 5.12
N ALA A 57 4.77 7.26 5.03
CA ALA A 57 4.36 6.52 3.85
C ALA A 57 2.90 6.77 3.47
N VAL A 58 1.99 6.74 4.44
CA VAL A 58 0.56 7.02 4.21
C VAL A 58 0.36 8.49 3.85
N ARG A 59 1.03 9.42 4.54
CA ARG A 59 0.90 10.86 4.27
C ARG A 59 1.40 11.24 2.88
N VAL A 60 2.59 10.78 2.49
CA VAL A 60 3.19 11.11 1.18
C VAL A 60 2.52 10.38 0.02
N SER A 61 1.77 9.30 0.29
CA SER A 61 0.98 8.61 -0.74
C SER A 61 -0.03 9.54 -1.42
N GLY A 62 -0.52 10.55 -0.69
CA GLY A 62 -1.58 11.44 -1.14
C GLY A 62 -2.87 10.69 -1.51
N VAL A 63 -3.14 9.59 -0.80
CA VAL A 63 -4.35 8.78 -0.97
C VAL A 63 -5.60 9.61 -0.70
N ARG A 64 -6.57 9.54 -1.62
CA ARG A 64 -7.90 10.13 -1.40
C ARG A 64 -8.81 9.09 -0.77
N LEU A 65 -9.15 9.29 0.48
CA LEU A 65 -9.99 8.37 1.25
C LEU A 65 -11.47 8.55 0.88
N ALA A 66 -12.23 7.46 1.01
CA ALA A 66 -13.69 7.51 0.90
C ALA A 66 -14.30 8.18 2.15
N GLU A 67 -15.59 8.52 2.09
CA GLU A 67 -16.29 9.10 3.23
C GLU A 67 -16.29 8.15 4.44
N GLY A 68 -16.00 8.69 5.63
CA GLY A 68 -15.92 7.93 6.88
C GLY A 68 -14.54 7.35 7.20
N GLU A 69 -13.58 7.39 6.27
CA GLU A 69 -12.20 6.99 6.50
C GLU A 69 -11.34 8.19 6.93
N THR A 70 -10.40 7.96 7.86
CA THR A 70 -9.44 8.96 8.30
C THR A 70 -8.02 8.48 8.06
N LEU A 71 -7.07 9.41 7.91
CA LEU A 71 -5.66 9.04 7.76
C LEU A 71 -5.19 8.19 8.95
N GLN A 72 -5.58 8.54 10.17
CA GLN A 72 -5.20 7.78 11.35
C GLN A 72 -5.71 6.33 11.31
N ASN A 73 -6.99 6.14 10.97
CA ASN A 73 -7.56 4.80 10.82
C ASN A 73 -6.81 3.95 9.79
N VAL A 74 -6.41 4.56 8.67
CA VAL A 74 -5.63 3.88 7.63
C VAL A 74 -4.25 3.51 8.15
N ILE A 75 -3.55 4.43 8.83
CA ILE A 75 -2.21 4.13 9.36
C ILE A 75 -2.32 2.99 10.40
N ASP A 76 -3.33 3.02 11.27
CA ASP A 76 -3.54 1.99 12.29
C ASP A 76 -3.92 0.64 11.70
N HIS A 77 -4.79 0.63 10.69
CA HIS A 77 -5.12 -0.58 9.93
C HIS A 77 -3.87 -1.16 9.28
N VAL A 78 -3.14 -0.35 8.50
CA VAL A 78 -1.94 -0.81 7.78
C VAL A 78 -0.88 -1.31 8.76
N ALA A 79 -0.63 -0.59 9.85
CA ALA A 79 0.30 -1.00 10.89
C ALA A 79 -0.09 -2.35 11.52
N THR A 80 -1.37 -2.57 11.79
CA THR A 80 -1.87 -3.84 12.35
C THR A 80 -1.62 -4.99 11.37
N ARG A 81 -1.97 -4.80 10.10
CA ARG A 81 -1.79 -5.82 9.06
C ARG A 81 -0.31 -6.12 8.78
N LEU A 82 0.58 -5.12 8.83
CA LEU A 82 2.02 -5.32 8.70
C LEU A 82 2.58 -6.14 9.88
N LYS A 83 2.16 -5.84 11.12
CA LYS A 83 2.54 -6.62 12.30
C LYS A 83 2.08 -8.07 12.22
N GLU A 84 0.87 -8.33 11.75
CA GLU A 84 0.35 -9.69 11.51
C GLU A 84 1.20 -10.48 10.50
N LYS A 85 1.85 -9.78 9.56
CA LYS A 85 2.77 -10.35 8.59
C LYS A 85 4.22 -10.45 9.10
N GLY A 86 4.47 -10.09 10.36
CA GLY A 86 5.79 -10.12 10.98
C GLY A 86 6.72 -8.99 10.54
N ILE A 87 6.18 -7.91 9.98
CA ILE A 87 6.95 -6.74 9.55
C ILE A 87 6.98 -5.72 10.70
N ASP A 88 8.17 -5.26 11.08
CA ASP A 88 8.34 -4.24 12.12
C ASP A 88 7.73 -2.89 11.68
N VAL A 89 7.07 -2.21 12.61
CA VAL A 89 6.34 -0.96 12.33
C VAL A 89 6.94 0.19 13.11
N LYS A 90 7.57 1.11 12.39
CA LYS A 90 8.09 2.39 12.91
C LYS A 90 7.07 3.50 12.71
N ARG A 91 6.80 4.24 13.78
CA ARG A 91 5.89 5.40 13.80
C ARG A 91 6.71 6.69 13.92
N GLU A 92 6.15 7.80 13.47
CA GLU A 92 6.67 9.13 13.84
C GLU A 92 6.47 9.37 15.36
N GLU A 93 7.44 10.00 16.02
CA GLU A 93 7.40 10.38 17.45
C GLU A 93 6.55 11.63 17.71
#